data_AF-A0A528TL16-F1
#
_entry.id   AF-A0A528TL16-F1
#
_cell.length_a   1.000
_cell.length_b   1.000
_cell.length_c   1.000
_cell.angle_alpha   90.00
_cell.angle_beta   90.00
_cell.angle_gamma   90.00
#
_symmetry.space_group_name_H-M   'P 1'
#
loop_
_entity.id
_entity.type
_entity.pdbx_description
1 polymer ?
#
loop_
_entity_poly.entity_id
_entity_poly.type
_entity_poly.pdbx_seq_one_letter_code
_entity_poly.pdbx_strand_id
1 'polypeptide(L)' 'MMNRFEGPGGKEARIRYLDGDFQVTSPGAFVRCAVTGESIPLDELKYWSVARQEPYV' A
#
# COMPACT_ATOMS: atom_id res chain seq x y z
N MET A 1 24.78 -0.56 17.00
CA MET A 1 24.25 0.55 16.18
C MET A 1 23.00 0.02 15.50
N MET A 2 21.84 0.20 16.13
CA MET A 2 20.60 -0.50 15.76
C MET A 2 19.83 0.33 14.74
N ASN A 3 19.55 -0.26 13.57
CA ASN A 3 18.56 0.23 12.62
C ASN A 3 17.18 0.26 13.33
N ARG A 4 16.77 1.44 13.79
CA ARG A 4 15.52 1.68 14.54
C ARG A 4 14.28 1.79 13.65
N PHE A 5 14.29 1.23 12.44
CA PHE A 5 13.15 1.34 11.51
C PHE A 5 12.28 0.08 11.43
N GLU A 6 12.59 -0.98 12.19
CA GLU A 6 11.77 -2.18 12.26
C GLU A 6 10.86 -2.19 13.48
N GLY A 7 9.66 -1.65 13.31
CA GLY A 7 8.47 -2.35 13.76
C GLY A 7 7.82 -3.00 12.54
N PRO A 8 6.98 -4.04 12.68
CA PRO A 8 6.13 -4.58 11.60
C PRO A 8 4.99 -3.60 11.23
N GLY A 9 5.33 -2.32 11.12
CA GLY A 9 4.44 -1.19 10.92
C GLY A 9 5.12 -0.18 9.99
N GLY A 10 5.72 -0.68 8.90
CA GLY A 10 6.19 0.16 7.81
C GLY A 10 5.05 1.09 7.39
N LYS A 11 5.32 2.37 7.18
CA LYS A 11 4.25 3.38 7.04
C LYS A 11 3.26 3.02 5.92
N GLU A 12 2.01 3.44 6.08
CA GLU A 12 1.01 3.34 5.00
C GLU A 12 1.48 4.20 3.81
N ALA A 13 1.75 3.54 2.70
CA ALA A 13 2.05 4.18 1.44
C ALA A 13 0.77 4.81 0.90
N ARG A 14 0.88 6.02 0.36
CA ARG A 14 -0.19 6.58 -0.46
C ARG A 14 0.21 6.40 -1.90
N ILE A 15 -0.50 5.52 -2.59
CA ILE A 15 -0.36 5.30 -4.02
C ILE A 15 -1.64 5.72 -4.71
N ARG A 16 -1.47 6.34 -5.87
CA ARG A 16 -2.53 6.61 -6.82
C ARG A 16 -2.60 5.43 -7.78
N TYR A 17 -3.73 4.75 -7.77
CA TYR A 17 -3.94 3.60 -8.62
C TYR A 17 -4.24 4.05 -10.05
N LEU A 18 -3.54 3.47 -11.02
CA LEU A 18 -3.73 3.73 -12.45
C LEU A 18 -4.16 2.44 -13.16
N ASP A 19 -4.59 2.56 -14.40
CA ASP A 19 -4.96 1.42 -15.24
C ASP A 19 -3.70 0.65 -15.66
N GLY A 20 -3.32 -0.33 -14.85
CA GLY A 20 -2.13 -1.16 -15.07
C GLY A 20 -0.84 -0.68 -14.41
N ASP A 21 -0.85 0.44 -13.70
CA ASP A 21 0.30 0.96 -12.95
C ASP A 21 -0.17 1.63 -11.64
N PHE A 22 0.75 2.02 -10.76
CA PHE A 22 0.42 2.84 -9.60
C PHE A 22 1.52 3.85 -9.31
N GLN A 23 1.13 5.08 -8.98
CA GLN A 23 2.06 6.15 -8.68
C GLN A 23 2.18 6.36 -7.18
N VAL A 24 3.37 6.14 -6.63
CA VAL A 24 3.65 6.39 -5.20
C VAL A 24 3.65 7.89 -4.94
N THR A 25 2.62 8.36 -4.24
CA THR A 25 2.46 9.75 -3.81
C THR A 25 3.11 9.99 -2.45
N SER A 26 3.16 8.98 -1.59
CA SER A 26 3.91 9.02 -0.33
C SER A 26 4.63 7.70 -0.08
N PRO A 27 5.93 7.75 0.27
CA PRO A 27 6.72 6.55 0.52
C PRO A 27 6.18 5.80 1.74
N GLY A 28 5.99 4.50 1.57
CA GLY A 28 5.52 3.58 2.61
C GLY A 28 5.79 2.14 2.21
N ALA A 29 5.42 1.21 3.07
CA ALA A 29 5.68 -0.23 2.91
C ALA A 29 4.44 -1.02 2.50
N PHE A 30 3.25 -0.57 2.88
CA PHE A 30 1.98 -1.26 2.63
C PHE A 30 0.86 -0.25 2.36
N VAL A 31 -0.24 -0.70 1.78
CA VAL A 31 -1.52 0.02 1.69
C VAL A 31 -2.59 -0.68 2.50
N ARG A 32 -3.67 0.00 2.87
CA ARG A 32 -4.79 -0.65 3.56
C ARG A 32 -5.87 -1.07 2.58
N CYS A 33 -6.30 -2.32 2.69
CA CYS A 33 -7.48 -2.83 2.01
C CYS A 33 -8.69 -1.97 2.34
N ALA A 34 -9.43 -1.51 1.32
CA ALA A 34 -10.62 -0.70 1.55
C ALA A 34 -11.78 -1.50 2.16
N VAL A 35 -11.80 -2.82 1.95
CA VAL A 35 -12.89 -3.70 2.41
C VAL A 35 -12.62 -4.21 3.83
N THR A 36 -11.43 -4.76 4.07
CA THR A 36 -11.09 -5.42 5.33
C THR A 36 -10.29 -4.52 6.27
N GLY A 37 -9.66 -3.46 5.77
CA GLY A 37 -8.73 -2.63 6.52
C GLY A 37 -7.36 -3.27 6.76
N GLU A 38 -7.10 -4.45 6.19
CA GLU A 38 -5.85 -5.18 6.34
C GLU A 38 -4.68 -4.48 5.63
N SER A 39 -3.48 -4.63 6.19
CA SER A 39 -2.25 -4.07 5.62
C SER A 39 -1.75 -4.96 4.49
N ILE A 40 -1.84 -4.48 3.25
CA ILE A 40 -1.38 -5.13 2.03
C ILE A 40 0.00 -4.59 1.66
N PRO A 41 1.08 -5.39 1.76
CA PRO A 41 2.41 -4.98 1.31
C PRO A 41 2.37 -4.52 -0.14
N LEU A 42 3.14 -3.49 -0.49
CA LEU A 42 3.19 -3.02 -1.88
C LEU A 42 3.67 -4.11 -2.86
N ASP A 43 4.49 -5.05 -2.39
CA ASP A 43 4.96 -6.20 -3.17
C ASP A 43 3.84 -7.24 -3.44
N GLU A 44 2.85 -7.32 -2.55
CA GLU A 44 1.70 -8.23 -2.68
C GLU A 44 0.47 -7.56 -3.29
N LEU A 45 0.52 -6.25 -3.56
CA LEU A 45 -0.57 -5.51 -4.18
C LEU A 45 -0.74 -5.92 -5.64
N LYS A 46 -1.67 -6.83 -5.89
CA LYS A 46 -2.01 -7.32 -7.24
C LYS A 46 -3.37 -6.84 -7.73
N TYR A 47 -4.27 -6.50 -6.81
CA TYR A 47 -5.65 -6.16 -7.12
C TYR A 47 -6.02 -4.79 -6.55
N TRP A 48 -6.42 -3.88 -7.43
CA TRP A 48 -6.90 -2.56 -7.06
C TRP A 48 -7.96 -2.07 -8.02
N SER A 49 -8.83 -1.18 -7.54
CA SER A 49 -9.83 -0.50 -8.36
C SER A 49 -9.39 0.93 -8.65
N VAL A 50 -9.06 1.23 -9.90
CA VAL A 50 -8.70 2.57 -10.36
C VAL A 50 -9.85 3.56 -10.18
N ALA A 51 -11.08 3.13 -10.49
CA ALA A 51 -12.28 3.96 -10.36
C ALA A 51 -12.56 4.40 -8.93
N ARG A 52 -12.19 3.59 -7.94
CA ARG A 52 -12.43 3.86 -6.51
C ARG A 52 -11.18 4.32 -5.77
N GLN A 53 -9.99 4.18 -6.38
CA GLN A 53 -8.70 4.40 -5.73
C GLN A 53 -8.50 3.54 -4.47
N GLU A 54 -8.91 2.27 -4.56
CA GLU A 54 -8.94 1.35 -3.42
C GLU A 54 -8.16 0.07 -3.76
N PRO A 55 -7.26 -0.39 -2.88
CA PRO A 55 -6.61 -1.69 -3.00
C PRO A 55 -7.45 -2.78 -2.34
N TYR A 56 -7.27 -4.01 -2.82
CA TYR A 56 -7.95 -5.20 -2.35
C TYR A 56 -6.91 -6.33 -2.15
N VAL A 57 -7.10 -7.13 -1.11
CA VAL A 57 -6.36 -8.38 -0.82
C VAL A 57 -7.20 -9.57 -1.25
#